data_AF-A0A925FMJ2-F1
#
_entry.id   AF-A0A925FMJ2-F1
#
_cell.length_a   1.000
_cell.length_b   1.000
_cell.length_c   1.000
_cell.angle_alpha   90.00
_cell.angle_beta   90.00
_cell.angle_gamma   90.00
#
_symmetry.space_group_name_H-M   'P 1'
#
loop_
_entity.id
_entity.type
_entity.pdbx_description
1 polymer ?
#
loop_
_entity_poly.entity_id
_entity_poly.type
_entity_poly.pdbx_seq_one_letter_code
_entity_poly.pdbx_strand_id
1 'polypeptide(L)'
;MTEVVANQPNTLPRAREEFIRLTNEDTTGAERTRLLAVLDALIAWSQARPKELQFKTSETKQAAVTFEWVATKETLWSALPARGQAPRLTLVPRAAQLLSEEQRQLATDTLNAHSREQILPGDRLRIGFGALKNPEARAAILSLLDKLVVRS
;
A
#
# COMPACT_ATOMS: atom_id res chain seq x y z
N MET A 1 35.97 14.99 6.14
CA MET A 1 35.32 13.77 6.68
C MET A 1 33.83 14.02 6.64
N THR A 2 33.14 13.46 5.64
CA THR A 2 31.69 13.61 5.48
C THR A 2 31.04 12.69 6.51
N GLU A 3 30.32 13.27 7.47
CA GLU A 3 29.47 12.51 8.39
C GLU A 3 28.51 11.65 7.57
N VAL A 4 28.73 10.34 7.60
CA VAL A 4 27.72 9.38 7.24
C VAL A 4 26.67 9.51 8.33
N VAL A 5 25.65 10.35 8.10
CA VAL A 5 24.43 10.34 8.91
C VAL A 5 23.92 8.90 8.81
N ALA A 6 24.13 8.13 9.87
CA ALA A 6 23.62 6.78 9.98
C ALA A 6 22.10 6.89 9.85
N ASN A 7 21.59 6.59 8.65
CA ASN A 7 20.18 6.63 8.33
C ASN A 7 19.52 5.61 9.26
N GLN A 8 18.90 6.07 10.35
CA GLN A 8 18.25 5.18 11.30
C GLN A 8 17.27 4.29 10.52
N PRO A 9 17.24 2.97 10.78
CA PRO A 9 16.40 2.06 10.03
C PRO A 9 14.94 2.54 10.12
N ASN A 10 14.29 2.68 8.96
CA ASN A 10 12.87 3.00 8.92
C ASN A 10 12.14 1.83 9.58
N THR A 11 11.41 2.08 10.67
CA THR A 11 10.61 1.06 11.37
C THR A 11 9.14 1.24 11.01
N LEU A 12 8.38 0.15 11.03
CA LEU A 12 6.95 0.20 10.72
C LEU A 12 6.17 1.17 11.64
N PRO A 13 6.37 1.19 12.97
CA PRO A 13 5.72 2.18 13.83
C PRO A 13 6.03 3.62 13.42
N ARG A 14 7.31 3.91 13.12
CA ARG A 14 7.74 5.25 12.68
C ARG A 14 7.14 5.64 11.33
N ALA A 15 7.13 4.73 10.36
CA ALA A 15 6.54 4.99 9.04
C ALA A 15 5.03 5.26 9.16
N ARG A 16 4.33 4.51 10.03
CA ARG A 16 2.92 4.72 10.33
C ARG A 16 2.68 6.07 11.01
N GLU A 17 3.48 6.44 12.00
CA GLU A 17 3.39 7.74 12.68
C GLU A 17 3.60 8.91 11.70
N GLU A 18 4.61 8.81 10.83
CA GLU A 18 4.85 9.83 9.81
C GLU A 18 3.73 9.88 8.76
N PHE A 19 3.18 8.73 8.36
CA PHE A 19 2.01 8.67 7.49
C PHE A 19 0.80 9.39 8.12
N ILE A 20 0.56 9.15 9.41
CA ILE A 20 -0.48 9.82 10.20
C ILE A 20 -0.22 11.32 10.24
N ARG A 21 1.01 11.72 10.55
CA ARG A 21 1.41 13.13 10.66
C ARG A 21 1.16 13.89 9.35
N LEU A 22 1.54 13.32 8.22
CA LEU A 22 1.31 13.96 6.91
C LEU A 22 -0.16 13.94 6.51
N THR A 23 -0.93 12.92 6.90
CA THR A 23 -2.38 12.89 6.65
C THR A 23 -3.13 13.89 7.56
N ASN A 24 -2.61 14.18 8.76
CA ASN A 24 -3.17 15.13 9.73
C ASN A 24 -3.18 16.58 9.23
N GLU A 25 -2.23 16.97 8.37
CA GLU A 25 -2.13 18.34 7.87
C GLU A 25 -3.34 18.71 6.99
N ASP A 26 -3.99 17.73 6.34
CA ASP A 26 -4.98 17.96 5.28
C ASP A 26 -6.39 17.38 5.57
N THR A 27 -6.62 16.72 6.72
CA THR A 27 -7.83 15.90 6.94
C THR A 27 -8.51 16.16 8.29
N THR A 28 -9.86 16.24 8.30
CA THR A 28 -10.66 16.37 9.54
C THR A 28 -10.60 15.13 10.43
N GLY A 29 -10.86 15.29 11.74
CA GLY A 29 -10.66 14.23 12.74
C GLY A 29 -11.40 12.92 12.48
N ALA A 30 -12.65 12.95 12.00
CA ALA A 30 -13.44 11.74 11.75
C ALA A 30 -13.04 11.02 10.45
N GLU A 31 -12.73 11.79 9.40
CA GLU A 31 -12.25 11.23 8.14
C GLU A 31 -10.87 10.59 8.33
N ARG A 32 -10.00 11.24 9.10
CA ARG A 32 -8.72 10.68 9.51
C ARG A 32 -8.86 9.30 10.14
N THR A 33 -9.72 9.14 11.14
CA THR A 33 -9.91 7.85 11.82
C THR A 33 -10.25 6.73 10.82
N ARG A 34 -11.07 7.04 9.81
CA ARG A 34 -11.45 6.08 8.77
C ARG A 34 -10.28 5.74 7.84
N LEU A 35 -9.47 6.73 7.44
CA LEU A 35 -8.28 6.50 6.60
C LEU A 35 -7.21 5.70 7.34
N LEU A 36 -7.03 5.92 8.64
CA LEU A 36 -6.08 5.17 9.45
C LEU A 36 -6.53 3.73 9.68
N ALA A 37 -7.83 3.49 9.86
CA ALA A 37 -8.36 2.13 9.93
C ALA A 37 -8.08 1.31 8.65
N VAL A 38 -8.03 1.97 7.48
CA VAL A 38 -7.62 1.33 6.22
C VAL A 38 -6.14 0.94 6.27
N LEU A 39 -5.27 1.86 6.69
CA LEU A 39 -3.83 1.58 6.81
C LEU A 39 -3.58 0.42 7.78
N ASP A 40 -4.22 0.46 8.94
CA ASP A 40 -4.05 -0.54 9.99
C ASP A 40 -4.53 -1.92 9.55
N ALA A 41 -5.60 -1.99 8.78
CA ALA A 41 -6.07 -3.25 8.20
C ALA A 41 -5.05 -3.85 7.22
N LEU A 42 -4.42 -3.03 6.38
CA LEU A 42 -3.36 -3.48 5.43
C LEU A 42 -2.10 -3.93 6.17
N ILE A 43 -1.70 -3.20 7.21
CA ILE A 43 -0.57 -3.55 8.07
C ILE A 43 -0.85 -4.88 8.78
N ALA A 44 -1.99 -5.02 9.44
CA ALA A 44 -2.35 -6.23 10.17
C ALA A 44 -2.43 -7.45 9.23
N TRP A 45 -3.02 -7.28 8.04
CA TRP A 45 -3.04 -8.33 7.02
C TRP A 45 -1.62 -8.75 6.61
N SER A 46 -0.70 -7.80 6.45
CA SER A 46 0.69 -8.11 6.07
C SER A 46 1.47 -8.77 7.20
N GLN A 47 1.28 -8.31 8.45
CA GLN A 47 1.93 -8.90 9.63
C GLN A 47 1.44 -10.32 9.95
N ALA A 48 0.23 -10.68 9.54
CA ALA A 48 -0.29 -12.04 9.64
C ALA A 48 0.39 -13.02 8.65
N ARG A 49 1.25 -12.54 7.75
CA ARG A 49 1.95 -13.30 6.70
C ARG A 49 3.48 -13.09 6.76
N PRO A 50 4.13 -13.36 7.90
CA PRO A 50 5.54 -13.00 8.10
C PRO A 50 6.53 -13.86 7.29
N LYS A 51 6.08 -14.99 6.74
CA LYS A 51 6.91 -15.84 5.88
C LYS A 51 6.96 -15.31 4.45
N GLU A 52 5.88 -14.67 4.02
CA GLU A 52 5.69 -14.18 2.67
C GLU A 52 6.07 -12.70 2.56
N LEU A 53 5.78 -11.91 3.60
CA LEU A 53 5.89 -10.45 3.56
C LEU A 53 6.73 -9.88 4.69
N GLN A 54 7.48 -8.83 4.37
CA GLN A 54 8.18 -8.02 5.34
C GLN A 54 8.01 -6.53 5.06
N PHE A 55 8.09 -5.72 6.11
CA PHE A 55 8.12 -4.27 5.98
C PHE A 55 9.45 -3.84 5.36
N LYS A 56 9.38 -2.95 4.36
CA LYS A 56 10.56 -2.44 3.66
C LYS A 56 11.24 -1.33 4.47
N THR A 57 12.36 -1.66 5.11
CA THR A 57 13.12 -0.74 5.98
C THR A 57 14.06 0.20 5.23
N SER A 58 14.34 -0.08 3.95
CA SER A 58 15.25 0.70 3.08
C SER A 58 14.56 1.81 2.30
N GLU A 59 13.26 2.04 2.52
CA GLU A 59 12.48 3.01 1.75
C GLU A 59 12.98 4.43 2.01
N THR A 60 13.42 5.11 0.95
CA THR A 60 13.95 6.48 1.00
C THR A 60 12.86 7.55 0.91
N LYS A 61 11.65 7.17 0.46
CA LYS A 61 10.49 8.06 0.46
C LYS A 61 9.95 8.19 1.88
N GLN A 62 10.08 9.40 2.42
CA GLN A 62 9.56 9.75 3.75
C GLN A 62 8.07 9.36 3.85
N ALA A 63 7.71 8.67 4.94
CA ALA A 63 6.34 8.29 5.32
C ALA A 63 5.60 7.26 4.43
N ALA A 64 6.26 6.63 3.45
CA ALA A 64 5.64 5.51 2.74
C ALA A 64 5.58 4.27 3.64
N VAL A 65 4.43 3.60 3.68
CA VAL A 65 4.30 2.28 4.30
C VAL A 65 4.30 1.25 3.19
N THR A 66 5.36 0.47 3.11
CA THR A 66 5.62 -0.45 1.99
C THR A 66 5.92 -1.84 2.53
N PHE A 67 5.26 -2.85 1.94
CA PHE A 67 5.57 -4.26 2.19
C PHE A 67 6.05 -4.91 0.90
N GLU A 68 7.07 -5.75 1.07
CA GLU A 68 7.74 -6.49 0.01
C GLU A 68 7.68 -7.98 0.27
N TRP A 69 7.77 -8.77 -0.80
CA TRP A 69 7.93 -10.21 -0.67
C TRP A 69 9.28 -10.53 -0.01
N VAL A 70 9.27 -11.44 0.96
CA VAL A 70 10.49 -11.89 1.63
C VAL A 70 11.46 -12.53 0.64
N ALA A 71 10.95 -13.31 -0.31
CA ALA A 71 11.74 -14.08 -1.27
C ALA A 71 12.43 -13.21 -2.32
N THR A 72 11.71 -12.28 -2.95
CA THR A 72 12.23 -11.48 -4.08
C THR A 72 12.67 -10.06 -3.70
N LYS A 73 12.28 -9.57 -2.52
CA LYS A 73 12.42 -8.17 -2.09
C LYS A 73 11.67 -7.18 -2.99
N GLU A 74 10.77 -7.66 -3.83
CA GLU A 74 9.95 -6.80 -4.66
C GLU A 74 8.75 -6.28 -3.86
N THR A 75 8.34 -5.05 -4.14
CA THR A 75 7.21 -4.45 -3.45
C THR A 75 5.90 -5.09 -3.90
N LEU A 76 5.16 -5.67 -2.96
CA LEU A 76 3.80 -6.13 -3.19
C LEU A 76 2.82 -4.95 -3.14
N TRP A 77 2.94 -4.08 -2.14
CA TRP A 77 2.11 -2.89 -2.03
C TRP A 77 2.81 -1.76 -1.31
N SER A 78 2.42 -0.53 -1.64
CA SER A 78 2.89 0.68 -0.99
C SER A 78 1.74 1.65 -0.80
N ALA A 79 1.59 2.16 0.42
CA ALA A 79 0.71 3.27 0.75
C ALA A 79 1.56 4.53 0.90
N LEU A 80 1.21 5.57 0.14
CA LEU A 80 1.86 6.87 0.24
C LEU A 80 0.87 7.93 0.73
N PRO A 81 1.26 8.77 1.69
CA PRO A 81 0.51 9.99 1.96
C PRO A 81 0.64 10.92 0.76
N ALA A 82 -0.44 11.60 0.39
CA ALA A 82 -0.44 12.60 -0.66
C ALA A 82 -0.93 13.91 -0.06
N ARG A 83 -0.15 14.99 -0.21
CA ARG A 83 -0.61 16.32 0.22
C ARG A 83 -1.71 16.83 -0.71
N GLY A 84 -2.78 17.36 -0.15
CA GLY A 84 -3.93 17.88 -0.91
C GLY A 84 -4.74 16.83 -1.69
N GLN A 85 -4.45 15.53 -1.52
CA GLN A 85 -5.21 14.42 -2.10
C GLN A 85 -5.37 13.31 -1.08
N ALA A 86 -6.41 12.49 -1.21
CA ALA A 86 -6.54 11.32 -0.35
C ALA A 86 -5.36 10.34 -0.57
N PRO A 87 -4.85 9.67 0.48
CA PRO A 87 -3.80 8.67 0.33
C PRO A 87 -4.18 7.58 -0.67
N ARG A 88 -3.16 6.98 -1.29
CA ARG A 88 -3.36 5.94 -2.31
C ARG A 88 -2.60 4.68 -1.94
N LEU A 89 -3.27 3.55 -2.12
CA LEU A 89 -2.66 2.23 -2.14
C LEU A 89 -2.22 1.95 -3.57
N THR A 90 -0.94 1.66 -3.77
CA THR A 90 -0.41 1.14 -5.02
C THR A 90 -0.07 -0.33 -4.84
N LEU A 91 -0.68 -1.20 -5.64
CA LEU A 91 -0.34 -2.60 -5.74
C LEU A 91 0.78 -2.74 -6.76
N VAL A 92 1.80 -3.50 -6.42
CA VAL A 92 2.90 -3.94 -7.28
C VAL A 92 3.38 -2.77 -8.17
N PRO A 93 4.18 -1.81 -7.65
CA PRO A 93 4.49 -0.59 -8.38
C PRO A 93 5.20 -0.79 -9.74
N ARG A 94 5.70 -2.00 -10.01
CA ARG A 94 6.15 -2.50 -11.32
C ARG A 94 5.26 -3.64 -11.84
N ALA A 95 3.94 -3.51 -11.72
CA ALA A 95 2.96 -4.57 -11.98
C ALA A 95 3.15 -5.29 -13.32
N ALA A 96 3.53 -4.55 -14.37
CA ALA A 96 3.77 -5.09 -15.70
C ALA A 96 4.93 -6.09 -15.79
N GLN A 97 5.84 -6.09 -14.81
CA GLN A 97 7.02 -6.97 -14.79
C GLN A 97 6.83 -8.17 -13.86
N LEU A 98 5.91 -8.09 -12.89
CA LEU A 98 5.82 -9.05 -11.79
C LEU A 98 4.56 -9.90 -11.82
N LEU A 99 3.50 -9.43 -12.50
CA LEU A 99 2.24 -10.16 -12.61
C LEU A 99 2.11 -10.77 -14.00
N SER A 100 1.53 -11.97 -14.06
CA SER A 100 1.01 -12.51 -15.32
C SER A 100 -0.12 -11.63 -15.88
N GLU A 101 -0.43 -11.77 -17.16
CA GLU A 101 -1.53 -11.05 -17.79
C GLU A 101 -2.87 -11.33 -17.10
N GLU A 102 -3.14 -12.59 -16.74
CA GLU A 102 -4.34 -12.98 -15.98
C GLU A 102 -4.41 -12.33 -14.60
N GLN A 103 -3.30 -12.32 -13.85
CA GLN A 103 -3.25 -11.68 -12.53
C GLN A 103 -3.46 -10.18 -12.63
N ARG A 104 -2.88 -9.56 -13.66
CA ARG A 104 -3.04 -8.15 -13.94
C ARG A 104 -4.48 -7.80 -14.30
N GLN A 105 -5.12 -8.61 -15.14
CA GLN A 105 -6.51 -8.40 -15.54
C GLN A 105 -7.43 -8.52 -14.31
N LEU A 106 -7.28 -9.59 -13.53
CA LEU A 106 -8.01 -9.79 -12.27
C LEU A 106 -7.84 -8.60 -11.31
N ALA A 107 -6.60 -8.12 -11.13
CA ALA A 107 -6.34 -6.98 -10.27
C ALA A 107 -6.99 -5.70 -10.80
N THR A 108 -6.88 -5.46 -12.12
CA THR A 108 -7.48 -4.29 -12.79
C THR A 108 -9.01 -4.30 -12.63
N ASP A 109 -9.65 -5.43 -12.90
CA ASP A 109 -11.11 -5.57 -12.79
C ASP A 109 -11.58 -5.38 -11.35
N THR A 110 -10.88 -5.97 -10.38
CA THR A 110 -11.20 -5.83 -8.96
C THR A 110 -11.05 -4.37 -8.52
N LEU A 111 -9.97 -3.68 -8.92
CA LEU A 111 -9.76 -2.28 -8.57
C LEU A 111 -10.80 -1.36 -9.22
N ASN A 112 -11.11 -1.57 -10.51
CA ASN A 112 -12.10 -0.80 -11.25
C ASN A 112 -13.53 -0.99 -10.71
N ALA A 113 -13.86 -2.19 -10.20
CA ALA A 113 -15.16 -2.45 -9.57
C ALA A 113 -15.37 -1.65 -8.26
N HIS A 114 -14.29 -1.24 -7.60
CA HIS A 114 -14.34 -0.57 -6.29
C HIS A 114 -13.79 0.87 -6.31
N SER A 115 -13.41 1.38 -7.48
CA SER A 115 -12.85 2.71 -7.66
C SER A 115 -13.68 3.53 -8.66
N ARG A 116 -13.73 4.85 -8.46
CA ARG A 116 -14.27 5.78 -9.47
C ARG A 116 -13.23 6.14 -10.53
N GLU A 117 -11.94 6.05 -10.19
CA GLU A 117 -10.85 6.21 -11.13
C GLU A 117 -10.66 4.89 -11.88
N GLN A 118 -10.88 4.89 -13.20
CA GLN A 118 -10.60 3.74 -14.04
C GLN A 118 -9.10 3.60 -14.28
N ILE A 119 -8.62 2.37 -14.11
CA ILE A 119 -7.26 1.93 -14.44
C ILE A 119 -7.31 1.34 -15.84
N LEU A 120 -6.51 1.89 -16.75
CA LEU A 120 -6.40 1.42 -18.12
C LEU A 120 -5.35 0.29 -18.23
N PRO A 121 -5.38 -0.51 -19.31
CA PRO A 121 -4.30 -1.44 -19.61
C PRO A 121 -2.96 -0.71 -19.66
N GLY A 122 -1.95 -1.21 -18.96
CA GLY A 122 -0.65 -0.54 -18.88
C GLY A 122 -0.46 0.31 -17.62
N ASP A 123 -1.54 0.78 -16.99
CA ASP A 123 -1.46 1.65 -15.82
C ASP A 123 -0.96 0.94 -14.56
N ARG A 124 -0.57 1.76 -13.58
CA ARG A 124 -0.26 1.31 -12.23
C ARG A 124 -1.55 0.90 -11.53
N LEU A 125 -1.52 -0.29 -10.93
CA LEU A 125 -2.61 -0.81 -10.13
C LEU A 125 -2.70 0.00 -8.83
N ARG A 126 -3.69 0.89 -8.72
CA ARG A 126 -3.83 1.77 -7.55
C ARG A 126 -5.28 2.01 -7.18
N ILE A 127 -5.53 2.24 -5.90
CA ILE A 127 -6.85 2.61 -5.38
C ILE A 127 -6.70 3.64 -4.27
N GLY A 128 -7.58 4.66 -4.26
CA GLY A 128 -7.61 5.66 -3.21
C GLY A 128 -8.14 5.08 -1.90
N PHE A 129 -7.57 5.51 -0.78
CA PHE A 129 -8.04 5.11 0.56
C PHE A 129 -9.50 5.49 0.79
N GLY A 130 -9.99 6.54 0.12
CA GLY A 130 -11.40 6.93 0.15
C GLY A 130 -12.36 5.79 -0.25
N ALA A 131 -11.99 4.96 -1.22
CA ALA A 131 -12.77 3.78 -1.63
C ALA A 131 -12.68 2.67 -0.58
N LEU A 132 -11.49 2.45 -0.01
CA LEU A 132 -11.22 1.41 0.97
C LEU A 132 -11.87 1.67 2.35
N LYS A 133 -12.45 2.86 2.57
CA LYS A 133 -13.33 3.11 3.72
C LYS A 133 -14.55 2.20 3.70
N ASN A 134 -15.04 1.83 2.51
CA ASN A 134 -16.10 0.83 2.37
C ASN A 134 -15.55 -0.56 2.77
N PRO A 135 -16.16 -1.25 3.74
CA PRO A 135 -15.73 -2.59 4.17
C PRO A 135 -15.72 -3.63 3.05
N GLU A 136 -16.67 -3.60 2.12
CA GLU A 136 -16.75 -4.54 1.00
C GLU A 136 -15.58 -4.33 0.03
N ALA A 137 -15.32 -3.08 -0.36
CA ALA A 137 -14.17 -2.74 -1.18
C ALA A 137 -12.86 -3.16 -0.50
N ARG A 138 -12.72 -2.90 0.80
CA ARG A 138 -11.54 -3.32 1.57
C ARG A 138 -11.39 -4.84 1.58
N ALA A 139 -12.46 -5.59 1.82
CA ALA A 139 -12.42 -7.05 1.82
C ALA A 139 -12.04 -7.61 0.45
N ALA A 140 -12.56 -7.03 -0.64
CA ALA A 140 -12.21 -7.42 -2.00
C ALA A 140 -10.72 -7.18 -2.31
N ILE A 141 -10.17 -6.03 -1.87
CA ILE A 141 -8.74 -5.75 -2.06
C ILE A 141 -7.86 -6.66 -1.21
N LEU A 142 -8.24 -6.98 0.03
CA LEU A 142 -7.49 -7.95 0.84
C LEU A 142 -7.54 -9.36 0.22
N SER A 143 -8.69 -9.76 -0.33
CA SER A 143 -8.84 -11.03 -1.06
C SER A 143 -7.99 -11.06 -2.34
N LEU A 144 -7.91 -9.93 -3.06
CA LEU A 144 -7.00 -9.80 -4.20
C LEU A 144 -5.55 -9.99 -3.77
N LEU A 145 -5.13 -9.33 -2.68
CA LEU A 145 -3.77 -9.47 -2.14
C LEU A 145 -3.46 -10.91 -1.74
N ASP A 146 -4.42 -11.65 -1.17
CA ASP A 146 -4.26 -13.08 -0.87
C ASP A 146 -3.98 -13.90 -2.14
N LYS A 147 -4.73 -13.64 -3.21
CA LYS A 147 -4.52 -14.33 -4.51
C LYS A 147 -3.17 -14.00 -5.13
N LEU A 148 -2.68 -12.77 -4.94
CA LEU A 148 -1.38 -12.33 -5.44
C LEU A 148 -0.22 -12.96 -4.65
N VAL A 149 -0.34 -13.07 -3.32
CA VAL A 149 0.69 -13.66 -2.44
C VAL A 149 0.82 -15.16 -2.58
N VAL A 150 -0.28 -15.91 -2.70
CA VAL A 150 -0.24 -17.39 -2.74
C VAL A 150 0.39 -17.95 -4.03
N ARG A 151 0.47 -17.14 -5.08
CA ARG A 151 0.96 -17.56 -6.41
C ARG A 151 2.32 -16.94 -6.79
N SER A 152 3.00 -16.29 -5.84
CA SER A 152 4.35 -15.70 -6.03
C SER A 152 5.46 -16.61 -5.50
#